data_AF-A0A3L7VIU3-F1
#
_entry.id   AF-A0A3L7VIU3-F1
#
_cell.length_a   1.000
_cell.length_b   1.000
_cell.length_c   1.000
_cell.angle_alpha   90.00
_cell.angle_beta   90.00
_cell.angle_gamma   90.00
#
_symmetry.space_group_name_H-M   'P 1'
#
loop_
_entity.id
_entity.type
_entity.pdbx_description
1 polymer ?
#
loop_
_entity_poly.entity_id
_entity_poly.type
_entity_poly.pdbx_seq_one_letter_code
_entity_poly.pdbx_strand_id
1 'polypeptide(L)'
;MASPLNYQIDVSSALSTQVGGRSPQPMGTDAVELLRSLIEVQRESLHIQKTTLANQDHLQRWRAFLTRWNGEFPDLGEQSKKSLPILERTYARMIQELLEKLADEEIVDNDFAMQDLLERYGVRLSQLGTLINLVTPLADATPNQESPPHS
;
A
#
# COMPACT_ATOMS: atom_id res chain seq x y z
N MET A 1 -17.24 9.87 -20.82
CA MET A 1 -18.31 8.99 -20.31
C MET A 1 -17.87 7.56 -20.58
N ALA A 2 -17.50 6.81 -19.53
CA ALA A 2 -16.94 5.46 -19.66
C ALA A 2 -18.06 4.42 -19.74
N SER A 3 -18.06 3.59 -20.78
CA SER A 3 -19.00 2.49 -20.97
C SER A 3 -18.76 1.39 -19.93
N PRO A 4 -19.80 0.84 -19.28
CA PRO A 4 -19.64 -0.31 -18.40
C PRO A 4 -19.42 -1.59 -19.23
N LEU A 5 -18.36 -2.33 -18.93
CA LEU A 5 -18.13 -3.68 -19.47
C LEU A 5 -19.19 -4.63 -18.90
N ASN A 6 -20.10 -5.06 -19.77
CA ASN A 6 -21.12 -6.05 -19.47
C ASN A 6 -20.53 -7.46 -19.65
N TYR A 7 -20.25 -8.15 -18.54
CA TYR A 7 -19.80 -9.55 -18.59
C TYR A 7 -21.02 -10.46 -18.59
N GLN A 8 -21.39 -10.95 -19.76
CA GLN A 8 -22.45 -11.94 -19.94
C GLN A 8 -21.84 -13.34 -19.78
N ILE A 9 -22.07 -13.97 -18.62
CA ILE A 9 -21.69 -15.36 -18.39
C ILE A 9 -22.77 -16.24 -19.04
N ASP A 10 -22.45 -16.84 -20.18
CA ASP A 10 -23.31 -17.82 -20.84
C ASP A 10 -23.25 -19.16 -20.09
N VAL A 11 -24.32 -19.49 -19.37
CA VAL A 11 -24.51 -20.79 -18.70
C VAL A 11 -25.59 -21.58 -19.45
N SER A 12 -25.43 -21.76 -20.76
CA SER A 12 -26.42 -22.49 -21.58
C SER A 12 -25.86 -23.68 -22.36
N SER A 13 -24.65 -24.18 -22.05
CA SER A 13 -24.06 -25.31 -22.76
C SER A 13 -23.67 -26.48 -21.86
N ALA A 14 -24.67 -27.10 -21.22
CA ALA A 14 -24.49 -28.42 -20.58
C ALA A 14 -25.77 -29.27 -20.63
N LEU A 15 -26.43 -29.36 -21.78
CA LEU A 15 -27.43 -30.40 -22.05
C LEU A 15 -27.17 -31.00 -23.44
N SER A 16 -26.09 -31.78 -23.54
CA SER A 16 -25.95 -32.79 -24.60
C SER A 16 -26.24 -34.17 -24.01
N THR A 17 -27.22 -34.83 -24.60
CA THR A 17 -27.76 -36.15 -24.28
C THR A 17 -26.68 -37.23 -24.32
N GLN A 18 -26.53 -38.04 -23.25
CA GLN A 18 -25.83 -39.32 -23.31
C GLN A 18 -26.67 -40.41 -22.63
N VAL A 19 -27.17 -41.34 -23.46
CA VAL A 19 -27.81 -42.60 -23.04
C VAL A 19 -26.71 -43.61 -22.73
N GLY A 20 -26.69 -44.19 -21.53
CA GLY A 20 -25.86 -45.34 -21.20
C GLY A 20 -25.29 -45.32 -19.78
N GLY A 21 -25.70 -46.30 -18.96
CA GLY A 21 -25.41 -46.40 -17.53
C GLY A 21 -23.99 -46.05 -17.09
N ARG A 22 -23.88 -45.01 -16.26
CA ARG A 22 -22.71 -44.71 -15.44
C ARG A 22 -23.20 -44.43 -14.02
N SER A 23 -22.62 -45.13 -13.05
CA SER A 23 -22.89 -45.01 -11.62
C SER A 23 -22.95 -43.53 -11.19
N PRO A 24 -23.79 -43.16 -10.20
CA PRO A 24 -23.94 -41.76 -9.79
C PRO A 24 -22.61 -41.28 -9.18
N GLN A 25 -21.81 -40.57 -9.97
CA GLN A 25 -20.65 -39.84 -9.44
C GLN A 25 -21.17 -38.68 -8.59
N PRO A 26 -20.55 -38.38 -7.44
CA PRO A 26 -21.00 -37.35 -6.51
C PRO A 26 -20.70 -35.94 -7.07
N MET A 27 -21.39 -35.51 -8.13
CA MET A 27 -21.23 -34.19 -8.72
C MET A 27 -21.67 -33.04 -7.79
N GLY A 28 -22.31 -33.37 -6.66
CA GLY A 28 -22.73 -32.39 -5.66
C GLY A 28 -21.61 -31.89 -4.76
N THR A 29 -20.55 -32.67 -4.53
CA THR A 29 -19.45 -32.27 -3.63
C THR A 29 -18.53 -31.24 -4.31
N ASP A 30 -18.15 -31.49 -5.57
CA ASP A 30 -17.24 -30.62 -6.31
C ASP A 30 -17.85 -29.24 -6.58
N ALA A 31 -19.16 -29.20 -6.88
CA ALA A 31 -19.90 -27.94 -7.06
C ALA A 31 -19.98 -27.14 -5.74
N VAL A 32 -20.16 -27.82 -4.61
CA VAL A 32 -20.17 -27.19 -3.29
C VAL A 32 -18.78 -26.69 -2.90
N GLU A 33 -17.72 -27.43 -3.22
CA GLU A 33 -16.33 -27.00 -3.02
C GLU A 33 -15.97 -25.78 -3.87
N LEU A 34 -16.39 -25.75 -5.14
CA LEU A 34 -16.21 -24.60 -6.02
C LEU A 34 -16.96 -23.37 -5.49
N LEU A 35 -18.19 -23.53 -5.02
CA LEU A 35 -18.97 -22.45 -4.40
C LEU A 35 -18.30 -21.93 -3.12
N ARG A 36 -17.73 -22.82 -2.30
CA ARG A 36 -16.95 -22.43 -1.11
C ARG A 36 -15.70 -21.66 -1.50
N SER A 37 -14.97 -22.13 -2.50
CA SER A 37 -13.79 -21.44 -3.04
C SER A 37 -14.16 -20.06 -3.59
N LEU A 38 -15.29 -19.94 -4.28
CA LEU A 38 -15.77 -18.67 -4.82
C LEU A 38 -16.14 -17.68 -3.71
N ILE A 39 -16.83 -18.15 -2.66
CA ILE A 39 -17.16 -17.33 -1.49
C ILE A 39 -15.88 -16.83 -0.80
N GLU A 40 -14.85 -17.67 -0.72
CA GLU A 40 -13.57 -17.28 -0.11
C GLU A 40 -12.87 -16.19 -0.93
N VAL A 41 -12.81 -16.34 -2.25
CA VAL A 41 -12.27 -15.30 -3.15
C VAL A 41 -13.09 -14.01 -3.06
N GLN A 42 -14.42 -14.09 -2.96
CA GLN A 42 -15.28 -12.92 -2.79
C GLN A 42 -15.03 -12.20 -1.46
N ARG A 43 -14.82 -12.94 -0.37
CA ARG A 43 -14.47 -12.36 0.94
C ARG A 43 -13.14 -11.64 0.89
N GLU A 44 -12.13 -12.25 0.29
CA GLU A 44 -10.82 -11.64 0.13
C GLU A 44 -10.89 -10.39 -0.75
N SER A 45 -11.61 -10.47 -1.88
CA SER A 45 -11.83 -9.30 -2.74
C SER A 45 -12.53 -8.16 -1.99
N LEU A 46 -13.52 -8.45 -1.17
CA LEU A 46 -14.23 -7.45 -0.37
C LEU A 46 -13.30 -6.84 0.69
N HIS A 47 -12.46 -7.67 1.32
CA HIS A 47 -11.44 -7.20 2.25
C HIS A 47 -10.49 -6.19 1.59
N ILE A 48 -9.92 -6.53 0.43
CA ILE A 48 -9.03 -5.66 -0.35
C ILE A 48 -9.73 -4.37 -0.80
N GLN A 49 -11.00 -4.45 -1.19
CA GLN A 49 -11.77 -3.25 -1.57
C GLN A 49 -11.97 -2.31 -0.37
N LYS A 50 -12.30 -2.86 0.81
CA LYS A 50 -12.46 -2.05 2.03
C LYS A 50 -11.16 -1.35 2.42
N THR A 51 -10.03 -2.05 2.37
CA THR A 51 -8.72 -1.44 2.69
C THR A 51 -8.35 -0.37 1.67
N THR A 52 -8.61 -0.60 0.38
CA THR A 52 -8.39 0.38 -0.68
C THR A 52 -9.23 1.64 -0.47
N LEU A 53 -10.51 1.50 -0.11
CA LEU A 53 -11.41 2.64 0.14
C LEU A 53 -10.95 3.46 1.35
N ALA A 54 -10.50 2.81 2.42
CA ALA A 54 -9.94 3.50 3.59
C ALA A 54 -8.68 4.32 3.23
N ASN A 55 -7.79 3.75 2.41
CA ASN A 55 -6.58 4.44 1.94
C ASN A 55 -6.92 5.64 1.04
N GLN A 56 -7.92 5.50 0.16
CA GLN A 56 -8.37 6.59 -0.69
C GLN A 56 -8.97 7.74 0.14
N ASP A 57 -9.80 7.45 1.14
CA ASP A 57 -10.37 8.49 2.02
C ASP A 57 -9.25 9.29 2.73
N HIS A 58 -8.21 8.62 3.20
CA HIS A 58 -7.05 9.28 3.80
C HIS A 58 -6.38 10.24 2.81
N LEU A 59 -6.13 9.81 1.57
CA LEU A 59 -5.53 10.65 0.53
C LEU A 59 -6.42 11.84 0.13
N GLN A 60 -7.75 11.64 0.08
CA GLN A 60 -8.70 12.71 -0.22
C GLN A 60 -8.67 13.82 0.83
N ARG A 61 -8.51 13.47 2.12
CA ARG A 61 -8.37 14.46 3.20
C ARG A 61 -7.13 15.33 3.01
N TRP A 62 -6.00 14.73 2.63
CA TRP A 62 -4.76 15.46 2.35
C TRP A 62 -4.87 16.34 1.10
N ARG A 63 -5.56 15.87 0.05
CA ARG A 63 -5.88 16.70 -1.12
C ARG A 63 -6.71 17.91 -0.73
N ALA A 64 -7.79 17.71 0.04
CA ALA A 64 -8.62 18.81 0.53
C ALA A 64 -7.82 19.79 1.41
N PHE A 65 -6.89 19.29 2.23
CA PHE A 65 -5.96 20.12 3.00
C PHE A 65 -5.09 21.00 2.09
N LEU A 66 -4.44 20.41 1.08
CA LEU A 66 -3.59 21.15 0.14
C LEU A 66 -4.40 22.19 -0.64
N THR A 67 -5.59 21.85 -1.12
CA THR A 67 -6.47 22.81 -1.81
C THR A 67 -6.88 23.97 -0.91
N ARG A 68 -7.22 23.69 0.36
CA ARG A 68 -7.62 24.71 1.34
C ARG A 68 -6.51 25.72 1.62
N TRP A 69 -5.27 25.25 1.71
CA TRP A 69 -4.11 26.06 2.08
C TRP A 69 -3.26 26.52 0.89
N ASN A 70 -3.70 26.25 -0.34
CA ASN A 70 -2.97 26.59 -1.56
C ASN A 70 -2.67 28.09 -1.71
N GLY A 71 -3.51 28.96 -1.14
CA GLY A 71 -3.27 30.41 -1.18
C GLY A 71 -2.11 30.88 -0.31
N GLU A 72 -1.82 30.18 0.79
CA GLU A 72 -0.74 30.52 1.72
C GLU A 72 0.53 29.70 1.46
N PHE A 73 0.37 28.45 1.01
CA PHE A 73 1.47 27.53 0.76
C PHE A 73 1.32 26.84 -0.61
N PRO A 74 1.48 27.56 -1.73
CA PRO A 74 1.23 27.04 -3.07
C PRO A 74 2.17 25.89 -3.46
N ASP A 75 3.43 25.95 -2.99
CA ASP A 75 4.46 24.97 -3.36
C ASP A 75 4.58 23.82 -2.35
N LEU A 76 3.75 23.76 -1.31
CA LEU A 76 3.91 22.79 -0.22
C LEU A 76 3.92 21.35 -0.72
N GLY A 77 3.02 21.04 -1.65
CA GLY A 77 2.93 19.71 -2.25
C GLY A 77 4.19 19.34 -3.06
N GLU A 78 4.67 20.28 -3.89
CA GLU A 78 5.86 20.08 -4.71
C GLU A 78 7.14 20.01 -3.86
N GLN A 79 7.26 20.87 -2.84
CA GLN A 79 8.35 20.81 -1.88
C GLN A 79 8.32 19.50 -1.08
N SER A 80 7.13 19.00 -0.73
CA SER A 80 6.98 17.67 -0.08
C SER A 80 7.51 16.57 -0.98
N LYS A 81 7.13 16.54 -2.27
CA LYS A 81 7.67 15.60 -3.26
C LYS A 81 9.19 15.69 -3.41
N LYS A 82 9.76 16.91 -3.43
CA LYS A 82 11.21 17.13 -3.58
C LYS A 82 12.00 16.75 -2.33
N SER A 83 11.44 16.97 -1.15
CA SER A 83 12.11 16.74 0.14
C SER A 83 12.01 15.29 0.61
N LEU A 84 10.94 14.57 0.25
CA LEU A 84 10.74 13.16 0.62
C LEU A 84 11.95 12.26 0.31
N PRO A 85 12.52 12.22 -0.92
CA PRO A 85 13.68 11.37 -1.21
C PRO A 85 14.93 11.77 -0.43
N ILE A 86 15.07 13.05 -0.06
CA ILE A 86 16.18 13.53 0.79
C ILE A 86 16.01 12.99 2.22
N LEU A 87 14.78 13.02 2.72
CA LEU A 87 14.39 12.50 4.03
C LEU A 87 14.63 11.00 4.12
N GLU A 88 14.17 10.24 3.13
CA GLU A 88 14.36 8.78 3.02
C GLU A 88 15.85 8.42 2.93
N ARG A 89 16.63 9.14 2.12
CA ARG A 89 18.07 8.91 2.01
C ARG A 89 18.80 9.19 3.32
N THR A 90 18.37 10.21 4.06
CA THR A 90 18.93 10.55 5.38
C THR A 90 18.60 9.47 6.40
N TYR A 91 17.36 8.97 6.39
CA TYR A 91 16.91 7.88 7.25
C TYR A 91 17.68 6.58 6.98
N ALA A 92 17.81 6.20 5.71
CA ALA A 92 18.59 5.04 5.30
C ALA A 92 20.07 5.16 5.71
N ARG A 93 20.68 6.34 5.56
CA ARG A 93 22.06 6.59 6.00
C ARG A 93 22.21 6.42 7.51
N MET A 94 21.29 6.96 8.30
CA MET A 94 21.33 6.81 9.76
C MET A 94 21.21 5.35 10.20
N ILE A 95 20.35 4.56 9.54
CA ILE A 95 20.26 3.12 9.79
C ILE A 95 21.57 2.44 9.43
N GLN A 96 22.17 2.77 8.29
CA GLN A 96 23.45 2.20 7.89
C GLN A 96 24.55 2.47 8.92
N GLU A 97 24.68 3.71 9.38
CA GLU A 97 25.64 4.09 10.43
C GLU A 97 25.39 3.34 11.76
N LEU A 98 24.12 3.14 12.12
CA LEU A 98 23.75 2.37 13.31
C LEU A 98 24.17 0.90 13.16
N LEU A 99 23.87 0.30 12.01
CA LEU A 99 24.22 -1.11 11.73
C LEU A 99 25.73 -1.33 11.67
N GLU A 100 26.47 -0.38 11.12
CA GLU A 100 27.94 -0.43 11.10
C GLU A 100 28.52 -0.40 12.50
N LYS A 101 27.97 0.44 13.40
CA LYS A 101 28.39 0.46 14.80
C LYS A 101 27.96 -0.79 15.56
N LEU A 102 26.79 -1.34 15.25
CA LEU A 102 26.31 -2.57 15.89
C LEU A 102 27.11 -3.81 15.44
N ALA A 103 27.84 -3.73 14.32
CA ALA A 103 28.74 -4.78 13.88
C ALA A 103 30.03 -4.87 14.73
N ASP A 104 30.31 -3.88 15.58
CA ASP A 104 31.42 -3.90 16.52
C ASP A 104 31.06 -4.76 17.75
N GLU A 105 31.71 -5.93 17.88
CA GLU A 105 31.48 -6.87 18.98
C GLU A 105 31.72 -6.24 20.36
N GLU A 106 32.63 -5.26 20.47
CA GLU A 106 32.92 -4.57 21.74
C GLU A 106 31.73 -3.71 22.22
N ILE A 107 30.94 -3.18 21.29
CA ILE A 107 29.74 -2.40 21.60
C ILE A 107 28.60 -3.33 22.01
N VAL A 108 28.49 -4.49 21.38
CA VAL A 108 27.43 -5.49 21.67
C VAL A 108 27.66 -6.15 23.03
N ASP A 109 28.91 -6.44 23.38
CA ASP A 109 29.26 -7.07 24.66
C ASP A 109 29.21 -6.07 25.84
N ASN A 110 29.03 -4.78 25.58
CA ASN A 110 28.95 -3.72 26.58
C ASN A 110 27.57 -3.07 26.63
N ASP A 111 26.74 -3.51 27.59
CA ASP A 111 25.38 -2.98 27.82
C ASP A 111 25.31 -1.46 27.90
N PHE A 112 26.31 -0.79 28.48
CA PHE A 112 26.33 0.66 28.57
C PHE A 112 26.58 1.32 27.21
N ALA A 113 27.51 0.78 26.41
CA ALA A 113 27.79 1.26 25.07
C ALA A 113 26.59 1.03 24.13
N MET A 114 25.93 -0.13 24.25
CA MET A 114 24.71 -0.45 23.52
C MET A 114 23.58 0.52 23.88
N GLN A 115 23.37 0.81 25.16
CA GLN A 115 22.35 1.75 25.62
C GLN A 115 22.61 3.18 25.11
N ASP A 116 23.85 3.68 25.20
CA ASP A 116 24.23 5.00 24.66
C ASP A 116 24.05 5.08 23.13
N LEU A 117 24.37 3.99 22.41
CA LEU A 117 24.12 3.89 20.97
C LEU A 117 22.60 4.00 20.67
N LEU A 118 21.78 3.23 21.37
CA LEU A 118 20.32 3.24 21.20
C LEU A 118 19.71 4.60 21.56
N GLU A 119 20.19 5.28 22.60
CA GLU A 119 19.70 6.60 22.96
C GLU A 119 20.04 7.67 21.91
N ARG A 120 21.27 7.63 21.38
CA ARG A 120 21.75 8.58 20.34
C ARG A 120 20.98 8.45 19.02
N TYR A 121 20.72 7.22 18.58
CA TYR A 121 20.08 6.95 17.30
C TYR A 121 18.56 6.81 17.41
N GLY A 122 18.04 6.26 18.51
CA GLY A 122 16.63 5.92 18.68
C GLY A 122 15.69 7.12 18.54
N VAL A 123 15.94 8.20 19.28
CA VAL A 123 15.10 9.41 19.23
C VAL A 123 15.11 10.02 17.83
N ARG A 124 16.29 10.16 17.22
CA ARG A 124 16.44 10.79 15.90
C ARG A 124 15.80 9.94 14.79
N LEU A 125 15.97 8.62 14.83
CA LEU A 125 15.32 7.70 13.88
C LEU A 125 13.80 7.74 14.02
N SER A 126 13.28 7.73 15.26
CA SER A 126 11.85 7.84 15.51
C SER A 126 11.26 9.15 15.00
N GLN A 127 11.94 10.27 15.26
CA GLN A 127 11.51 11.60 14.78
C GLN A 127 11.53 11.66 13.25
N LEU A 128 12.61 11.19 12.62
CA LEU A 128 12.74 11.22 11.17
C LEU A 128 11.71 10.32 10.48
N GLY A 129 11.46 9.12 11.03
CA GLY A 129 10.40 8.23 10.55
C GLY A 129 9.01 8.86 10.69
N THR A 130 8.77 9.60 11.78
CA THR A 130 7.51 10.36 11.96
C THR A 130 7.36 11.46 10.90
N LEU A 131 8.43 12.19 10.61
CA LEU A 131 8.42 13.21 9.55
C LEU A 131 8.16 12.59 8.16
N ILE A 132 8.79 11.46 7.84
CA ILE A 132 8.53 10.73 6.59
C ILE A 132 7.04 10.35 6.52
N ASN A 133 6.48 9.77 7.58
CA ASN A 133 5.06 9.38 7.61
C ASN A 133 4.10 10.57 7.47
N LEU A 134 4.50 11.78 7.88
CA LEU A 134 3.71 13.00 7.71
C LEU A 134 3.83 13.59 6.30
N VAL A 135 5.03 13.56 5.72
CA VAL A 135 5.33 14.18 4.41
C VAL A 135 4.92 13.28 3.24
N THR A 136 4.97 11.96 3.41
CA THR A 136 4.58 10.98 2.37
C THR A 136 3.16 11.23 1.82
N PRO A 137 2.09 11.29 2.65
CA PRO A 137 0.75 11.50 2.12
C PRO A 137 0.55 12.91 1.51
N LEU A 138 1.32 13.92 1.94
CA LEU A 138 1.33 15.25 1.32
C LEU A 138 1.96 15.20 -0.08
N ALA A 139 3.06 14.47 -0.23
CA ALA A 139 3.70 14.25 -1.53
C ALA A 139 2.74 13.48 -2.47
N ASP A 140 2.10 12.42 -2.01
CA ASP A 140 1.17 11.60 -2.81
C ASP A 140 -0.13 12.33 -3.18
N ALA A 141 -0.62 13.21 -2.29
CA ALA A 141 -1.81 14.00 -2.54
C ALA A 141 -1.60 15.06 -3.64
N THR A 142 -0.34 15.43 -3.91
CA THR A 142 -0.02 16.46 -4.89
C THR A 142 -0.24 15.92 -6.30
N PRO A 143 -1.12 16.54 -7.12
CA PRO A 143 -1.32 16.09 -8.50
C PRO A 143 0.01 16.15 -9.25
N ASN A 144 0.31 15.14 -10.08
CA ASN A 144 1.35 15.31 -11.09
C ASN A 144 0.85 16.41 -12.02
N GLN A 145 1.53 17.56 -12.06
CA GLN A 145 1.36 18.48 -13.16
C GLN A 145 1.92 17.79 -14.40
N GLU A 146 1.06 17.02 -15.06
CA GLU A 146 1.29 16.52 -16.41
C GLU A 146 1.40 17.76 -17.28
N SER A 147 2.63 18.06 -17.75
CA SER A 147 2.89 19.18 -18.64
C SER A 147 1.94 19.09 -19.83
N PRO A 148 1.24 20.19 -20.20
CA PRO A 148 0.35 20.17 -21.34
C PRO A 148 1.15 19.81 -22.60
N PRO A 149 0.59 18.99 -23.51
CA PRO A 149 1.26 18.69 -24.77
C PRO A 149 1.45 20.00 -25.54
N HIS A 150 2.70 20.35 -25.80
CA HIS A 150 3.04 21.41 -26.75
C HIS A 150 2.49 21.03 -28.12
N SER A 151 1.49 21.80 -28.59
CA SER A 151 1.04 21.83 -29.98
C SER A 151 2.04 22.58 -30.87
#